data_AF-A0A849DU97-F1
#
_entry.id   AF-A0A849DU97-F1
#
_cell.length_a   1.000
_cell.length_b   1.000
_cell.length_c   1.000
_cell.angle_alpha   90.00
_cell.angle_beta   90.00
_cell.angle_gamma   90.00
#
_symmetry.space_group_name_H-M   'P 1'
#
loop_
_entity.id
_entity.type
_entity.pdbx_description
1 polymer ?
#
loop_
_entity_poly.entity_id
_entity_poly.type
_entity_poly.pdbx_seq_one_letter_code
_entity_poly.pdbx_strand_id
1 'polypeptide(L)' 'MSNETINLLEKRKRQVHEGGEFAMEAEKQSLAGSVSQRSCSFCGSRVVLYPIADAIHIVHGPIGCASYTWDIRGALSSG' A
#
# COMPACT_ATOMS: atom_id res chain seq x y z
N MET A 1 -18.32 5.87 28.17
CA MET A 1 -17.72 5.60 26.84
C MET A 1 -18.33 4.32 26.33
N SER A 2 -19.36 4.44 25.49
CA SER A 2 -20.09 3.30 24.93
C SER A 2 -19.15 2.36 24.19
N ASN A 3 -19.30 1.06 24.42
CA ASN A 3 -18.73 -0.03 23.63
C ASN A 3 -19.25 0.06 22.18
N GLU A 4 -18.70 0.96 21.37
CA GLU A 4 -18.73 0.79 19.91
C GLU A 4 -17.75 -0.34 19.60
N THR A 5 -18.26 -1.56 19.61
CA THR A 5 -17.55 -2.71 19.04
C THR A 5 -17.20 -2.35 17.60
N ILE A 6 -15.92 -2.11 17.34
CA ILE A 6 -15.39 -1.74 16.01
C ILE A 6 -15.89 -2.79 15.02
N ASN A 7 -16.86 -2.42 14.18
CA ASN A 7 -17.47 -3.31 13.20
C ASN A 7 -16.55 -3.50 11.98
N LEU A 8 -15.33 -3.99 12.24
CA LEU A 8 -14.27 -4.19 11.26
C LEU A 8 -14.57 -5.41 10.39
N LEU A 9 -15.03 -6.50 11.03
CA LEU A 9 -15.21 -7.80 10.38
C LEU A 9 -16.37 -7.80 9.40
N GLU A 10 -17.54 -7.25 9.74
CA GLU A 10 -18.66 -7.22 8.77
C GLU A 10 -18.33 -6.35 7.56
N LYS A 11 -17.65 -5.21 7.77
CA LYS A 11 -17.24 -4.31 6.68
C LYS A 11 -16.21 -4.94 5.72
N ARG A 12 -15.48 -5.97 6.15
CA ARG A 12 -14.45 -6.69 5.35
C ARG A 12 -14.90 -8.09 4.88
N LYS A 13 -16.11 -8.54 5.24
CA LYS A 13 -16.61 -9.89 4.95
C LYS A 13 -16.58 -10.25 3.46
N ARG A 14 -16.76 -9.28 2.56
CA ARG A 14 -16.70 -9.46 1.10
C ARG A 14 -15.27 -9.60 0.53
N GLN A 15 -14.25 -9.55 1.37
CA GLN A 15 -12.82 -9.63 1.00
C GLN A 15 -12.16 -10.92 1.51
N VAL A 16 -12.93 -11.82 2.13
CA VAL A 16 -12.46 -13.11 2.68
C VAL A 16 -13.43 -14.20 2.20
N HIS A 17 -12.89 -15.31 1.70
CA HIS A 17 -13.69 -16.43 1.21
C HIS A 17 -12.89 -17.73 1.27
N GLU A 18 -13.59 -18.84 1.55
CA GLU A 18 -13.02 -20.18 1.65
C GLU A 18 -13.40 -21.02 0.42
N GLY A 19 -12.72 -20.81 -0.71
CA GLY A 19 -12.77 -21.67 -1.91
C GLY A 19 -14.12 -21.75 -2.66
N GLY A 20 -14.06 -21.99 -3.97
CA GLY A 20 -15.23 -21.98 -4.85
C GLY A 20 -15.48 -20.62 -5.52
N GLU A 21 -16.61 -20.48 -6.19
CA GLU A 21 -16.97 -19.22 -6.88
C GLU A 21 -17.45 -18.16 -5.88
N PHE A 22 -16.80 -17.00 -5.90
CA PHE A 22 -17.16 -15.89 -5.03
C PHE A 22 -16.89 -14.55 -5.70
N ALA A 23 -17.90 -13.68 -5.68
CA ALA A 23 -17.78 -12.30 -6.14
C ALA A 23 -17.05 -11.45 -5.08
N MET A 24 -15.73 -11.59 -5.01
CA MET A 24 -14.87 -10.82 -4.12
C MET A 24 -14.91 -9.33 -4.45
N GLU A 25 -15.03 -8.49 -3.43
CA GLU A 25 -14.99 -7.03 -3.59
C GLU A 25 -13.53 -6.53 -3.46
N ALA A 26 -12.90 -6.20 -4.60
CA ALA A 26 -11.55 -5.66 -4.67
C ALA A 26 -11.54 -4.12 -4.86
N GLU A 27 -10.36 -3.49 -4.87
CA GLU A 27 -10.16 -2.05 -5.15
C GLU A 27 -10.93 -1.04 -4.27
N LYS A 28 -11.60 -1.50 -3.22
CA LYS A 28 -12.20 -0.65 -2.19
C LYS A 28 -11.14 0.05 -1.36
N GLN A 29 -11.42 1.26 -0.86
CA GLN A 29 -10.58 1.94 0.13
C GLN A 29 -10.37 1.08 1.39
N SER A 30 -9.16 1.12 1.95
CA SER A 30 -8.85 0.42 3.21
C SER A 30 -9.70 0.95 4.36
N LEU A 31 -10.28 0.04 5.13
CA LEU A 31 -11.05 0.40 6.31
C LEU A 31 -10.14 1.00 7.38
N ALA A 32 -10.52 2.14 7.95
CA ALA A 32 -9.77 2.80 9.01
C ALA A 32 -9.59 1.86 10.22
N GLY A 33 -8.38 1.86 10.80
CA GLY A 33 -8.04 0.98 11.94
C GLY A 33 -7.85 -0.50 11.57
N SER A 34 -7.93 -0.89 10.30
CA SER A 34 -7.77 -2.29 9.87
C SER A 34 -6.33 -2.82 9.84
N VAL A 35 -5.34 -1.95 10.12
CA VAL A 35 -3.90 -2.27 9.99
C VAL A 35 -3.61 -2.91 8.61
N SER A 36 -3.96 -2.18 7.55
CA SER A 36 -3.83 -2.67 6.17
C SER A 36 -2.37 -2.75 5.74
N GLN A 37 -1.99 -3.82 5.03
CA GLN A 37 -0.69 -3.97 4.35
C GLN A 37 -0.58 -3.18 3.03
N ARG A 38 -1.43 -2.17 2.85
CA ARG A 38 -1.44 -1.37 1.61
C ARG A 38 -0.51 -0.20 1.77
N SER A 39 0.02 0.25 0.65
CA SER A 39 0.80 1.48 0.56
C SER A 39 0.05 2.54 -0.23
N CYS A 40 0.61 3.76 -0.28
CA CYS A 40 0.06 4.85 -1.08
C CYS A 40 0.55 4.77 -2.54
N SER A 41 -0.08 5.55 -3.41
CA SER A 41 0.27 5.64 -4.83
C SER A 41 1.73 6.07 -5.08
N PHE A 42 2.28 6.95 -4.23
CA PHE A 42 3.69 7.35 -4.30
C PHE A 42 4.64 6.17 -4.04
N CYS A 43 4.39 5.36 -3.00
CA CYS A 43 5.22 4.18 -2.75
C CYS A 43 5.13 3.19 -3.91
N GLY A 44 3.95 3.07 -4.53
CA GLY A 44 3.75 2.28 -5.74
C GLY A 44 4.54 2.80 -6.94
N SER A 45 4.53 4.11 -7.20
CA SER A 45 5.28 4.69 -8.31
C SER A 45 6.79 4.55 -8.12
N ARG A 46 7.30 4.75 -6.90
CA ARG A 46 8.72 4.55 -6.57
C ARG A 46 9.15 3.12 -6.91
N VAL A 47 8.40 2.11 -6.48
CA VAL A 47 8.68 0.70 -6.79
C VAL A 47 8.84 0.42 -8.29
N VAL A 48 8.04 1.08 -9.14
CA VAL A 48 8.08 0.91 -10.60
C VAL A 48 9.23 1.71 -11.23
N LEU A 49 9.55 2.88 -10.70
CA LEU A 49 10.54 3.80 -11.26
C LEU A 49 11.97 3.55 -10.76
N TYR A 50 12.16 2.91 -9.61
CA TYR A 50 13.46 2.60 -9.02
C TYR A 50 14.45 1.90 -9.97
N PRO A 51 14.02 0.97 -10.86
CA PRO A 51 14.92 0.34 -11.83
C PRO A 51 15.49 1.28 -12.90
N ILE A 52 14.95 2.50 -13.06
CA ILE A 52 15.49 3.51 -13.98
C ILE A 52 16.66 4.20 -13.29
N ALA A 53 17.85 3.62 -13.45
CA ALA A 53 19.08 3.99 -12.76
C ALA A 53 19.79 5.22 -13.36
N ASP A 54 19.43 5.61 -14.57
CA ASP A 54 20.02 6.70 -15.34
C ASP A 54 19.24 8.02 -15.23
N ALA A 55 18.32 8.12 -14.26
CA ALA A 55 17.52 9.31 -13.98
C ALA A 55 17.49 9.68 -12.50
N ILE A 56 17.37 10.98 -12.22
CA ILE A 56 17.19 11.50 -10.86
C ILE A 56 15.70 11.53 -10.51
N HIS A 57 15.29 10.70 -9.55
CA HIS A 57 13.92 10.65 -9.02
C HIS A 57 13.77 11.61 -7.84
N ILE A 58 13.37 12.86 -8.10
CA ILE A 58 13.15 13.88 -7.06
C ILE A 58 11.84 13.62 -6.31
N VAL A 59 11.94 13.45 -4.98
CA VAL A 59 10.76 13.36 -4.10
C VAL A 59 10.39 14.77 -3.63
N HIS A 60 9.33 15.34 -4.20
CA HIS A 60 8.79 16.62 -3.75
C HIS A 60 7.78 16.40 -2.60
N GLY A 61 8.26 16.50 -1.36
CA GLY A 61 7.44 16.34 -0.17
C GLY A 61 8.27 16.34 1.11
N PRO A 62 7.64 16.06 2.27
CA PRO A 62 8.35 15.93 3.53
C PRO A 62 9.38 14.80 3.50
N ILE A 63 10.44 14.92 4.31
CA ILE A 63 11.56 13.97 4.35
C ILE A 63 11.14 12.50 4.58
N GLY A 64 10.04 12.27 5.30
CA GLY A 64 9.55 10.92 5.59
C GLY A 64 9.24 10.10 4.34
N CYS A 65 8.70 10.73 3.29
CA CYS A 65 8.41 10.03 2.03
C CYS A 65 9.70 9.52 1.35
N ALA A 66 10.79 10.29 1.42
CA ALA A 66 12.07 9.90 0.85
C ALA A 66 12.80 8.87 1.72
N SER A 67 12.85 9.08 3.04
CA SER A 67 13.60 8.24 3.97
C SER A 67 13.04 6.82 4.08
N TYR A 68 11.71 6.68 4.19
CA TYR A 68 11.08 5.35 4.34
C TYR A 68 10.99 4.57 3.03
N THR A 69 11.19 5.23 1.89
CA THR A 69 11.24 4.56 0.57
C THR A 69 12.64 4.42 0.02
N TRP A 70 13.67 4.84 0.78
CA TRP A 70 15.05 4.72 0.35
C TRP A 70 15.45 3.25 0.26
N ASP A 71 15.73 2.80 -0.97
CA ASP A 71 16.28 1.47 -1.25
C ASP A 71 15.40 0.30 -0.76
N ILE A 72 14.08 0.52 -0.66
CA ILE A 72 13.13 -0.53 -0.25
C ILE A 72 12.97 -1.65 -1.27
N ARG A 73 13.34 -1.36 -2.51
CA ARG A 73 13.33 -2.27 -3.65
C ARG A 73 14.56 -1.91 -4.46
N GLY A 74 15.57 -2.77 -4.41
CA GLY A 74 16.90 -2.46 -4.94
C GLY A 74 16.84 -1.88 -6.35
N ALA A 75 17.70 -0.89 -6.60
CA ALA A 75 17.94 -0.36 -7.93
C ALA A 75 19.16 -1.06 -8.58
N LEU A 76 19.13 -1.20 -9.89
CA LEU A 76 20.32 -1.54 -10.65
C LEU A 76 21.28 -0.34 -10.62
N SER A 77 22.59 -0.59 -10.61
CA SER A 77 23.56 0.43 -10.98
C SER A 77 23.50 0.67 -12.49
N SER A 78 23.77 1.89 -12.95
CA SER A 78 23.88 2.23 -14.37
C SER A 78 25.21 1.79 -15.00
N GLY A 79 26.06 1.08 -14.25
CA GLY A 79 27.35 0.52 -14.68
C GLY A 79 27.99 -0.32 -13.59
#